data_AF-A0A527W5J3-F1
#
_entry.id   AF-A0A527W5J3-F1
#
_cell.length_a   1.000
_cell.length_b   1.000
_cell.length_c   1.000
_cell.angle_alpha   90.00
_cell.angle_beta   90.00
_cell.angle_gamma   90.00
#
_symmetry.space_group_name_H-M   'P 1'
#
loop_
_entity.id
_entity.type
_entity.pdbx_description
1 polymer ?
#
loop_
_entity_poly.entity_id
_entity_poly.type
_entity_poly.pdbx_seq_one_letter_code
_entity_poly.pdbx_strand_id
1 'polypeptide(L)'
;RAQEFEAAAERVRADNRALRLMRERITLHRRDIHKLIEAAVEEDVTGDWGGLWRRFRAVVETIPRRARIAELEPVVADLAALRDDVDKLLEIHMESTNPSGNESQSERQQSDSNTDSIFEFEPALEKSGAAAEPLTRTAEPPKTYPLGLVLKACPEIADYAVDGIGNWRDFMITAAQVRGYLGVSPSAYEDACHVMGQEIAAVVIACILQRAQHIESAGGYLRVLTEKARAGEFSVGPMLMAALRANGATAKMTG
;
A
#
# COMPACT_ATOMS: atom_id res chain seq x y z
N ARG A 1 -41.85 -1.90 21.66
CA ARG A 1 -41.64 -2.18 20.21
C ARG A 1 -40.87 -1.08 19.48
N ALA A 2 -41.45 0.10 19.19
CA ALA A 2 -40.74 1.14 18.43
C ALA A 2 -39.37 1.54 19.06
N GLN A 3 -39.36 1.84 20.36
CA GLN A 3 -38.15 2.17 21.12
C GLN A 3 -37.13 1.02 21.19
N GLU A 4 -37.57 -0.24 21.14
CA GLU A 4 -36.67 -1.41 21.15
C GLU A 4 -35.95 -1.54 19.79
N PHE A 5 -36.65 -1.30 18.68
CA PHE A 5 -36.05 -1.25 17.36
C PHE A 5 -35.09 -0.05 17.21
N GLU A 6 -35.44 1.10 17.79
CA GLU A 6 -34.60 2.30 17.77
C GLU A 6 -33.29 2.09 18.56
N ALA A 7 -33.39 1.56 19.79
CA ALA A 7 -32.22 1.23 20.61
C ALA A 7 -31.33 0.14 19.97
N ALA A 8 -31.94 -0.87 19.33
CA ALA A 8 -31.19 -1.87 18.58
C ALA A 8 -30.47 -1.27 17.35
N ALA A 9 -31.15 -0.38 16.61
CA ALA A 9 -30.55 0.31 15.47
C ALA A 9 -29.41 1.25 15.90
N GLU A 10 -29.55 1.94 17.03
CA GLU A 10 -28.48 2.77 17.58
C GLU A 10 -27.27 1.94 18.03
N ARG A 11 -27.48 0.80 18.69
CA ARG A 11 -26.40 -0.15 19.05
C ARG A 11 -25.62 -0.57 17.81
N VAL A 12 -26.30 -1.04 16.76
CA VAL A 12 -25.67 -1.44 15.49
C VAL A 12 -24.91 -0.28 14.84
N ARG A 13 -25.43 0.95 14.88
CA ARG A 13 -24.68 2.14 14.39
C ARG A 13 -23.43 2.42 15.24
N ALA A 14 -23.50 2.27 16.56
CA ALA A 14 -22.36 2.48 17.45
C ALA A 14 -21.26 1.44 17.23
N ASP A 15 -21.63 0.16 17.16
CA ASP A 15 -20.70 -0.95 16.93
C ASP A 15 -20.01 -0.81 15.56
N ASN A 16 -20.76 -0.44 14.51
CA ASN A 16 -20.20 -0.17 13.18
C ASN A 16 -19.22 1.02 13.17
N ARG A 17 -19.49 2.08 13.96
CA ARG A 17 -18.55 3.22 14.10
C ARG A 17 -17.27 2.79 14.81
N ALA A 18 -17.38 2.06 15.91
CA ALA A 18 -16.21 1.57 16.66
C ALA A 18 -15.35 0.61 15.80
N LEU A 19 -15.99 -0.28 15.04
CA LEU A 19 -15.30 -1.16 14.09
C LEU A 19 -14.58 -0.38 12.98
N ARG A 20 -15.19 0.70 12.45
CA ARG A 20 -14.53 1.59 11.47
C ARG A 20 -13.28 2.24 12.07
N LEU A 21 -13.38 2.83 13.26
CA LEU A 21 -12.26 3.49 13.93
C LEU A 21 -11.08 2.53 14.20
N MET A 22 -11.35 1.28 14.58
CA MET A 22 -10.29 0.28 14.76
C MET A 22 -9.61 -0.09 13.43
N ARG A 23 -10.37 -0.29 12.34
CA ARG A 23 -9.81 -0.55 11.01
C ARG A 23 -9.01 0.63 10.45
N GLU A 24 -9.49 1.85 10.67
CA GLU A 24 -8.77 3.08 10.32
C GLU A 24 -7.43 3.14 11.06
N ARG A 25 -7.44 2.93 12.39
CA ARG A 25 -6.21 2.90 13.20
C ARG A 25 -5.22 1.81 12.77
N ILE A 26 -5.71 0.61 12.44
CA ILE A 26 -4.89 -0.47 11.85
C ILE A 26 -4.28 -0.02 10.51
N THR A 27 -5.06 0.62 9.65
CA THR A 27 -4.60 1.08 8.33
C THR A 27 -3.55 2.19 8.44
N LEU A 28 -3.73 3.11 9.40
CA LEU A 28 -2.75 4.15 9.73
C LEU A 28 -1.44 3.53 10.25
N HIS A 29 -1.49 2.73 11.32
CA HIS A 29 -0.30 2.07 11.85
C HIS A 29 0.44 1.22 10.80
N ARG A 30 -0.29 0.49 9.95
CA ARG A 30 0.29 -0.24 8.81
C ARG A 30 1.05 0.70 7.86
N ARG A 31 0.42 1.80 7.43
CA ARG A 31 1.02 2.79 6.54
C ARG A 31 2.28 3.40 7.15
N ASP A 32 2.18 3.74 8.43
CA ASP A 32 3.17 4.49 9.17
C ASP A 32 4.42 3.63 9.46
N ILE A 33 4.24 2.36 9.86
CA ILE A 33 5.34 1.39 9.99
C ILE A 33 6.01 1.16 8.64
N HIS A 34 5.23 0.94 7.57
CA HIS A 34 5.81 0.69 6.26
C HIS A 34 6.60 1.89 5.72
N LYS A 35 6.09 3.11 5.85
CA LYS A 35 6.81 4.33 5.41
C LYS A 35 8.13 4.54 6.15
N LEU A 36 8.15 4.30 7.47
CA LEU A 36 9.41 4.42 8.22
C LEU A 36 10.42 3.35 7.82
N ILE A 37 9.98 2.11 7.58
CA ILE A 37 10.87 1.04 7.11
C ILE A 37 11.34 1.30 5.66
N GLU A 38 10.48 1.84 4.78
CA GLU A 38 10.86 2.22 3.41
C GLU A 38 11.92 3.34 3.44
N ALA A 39 11.68 4.42 4.19
CA ALA A 39 12.64 5.52 4.35
C ALA A 39 13.98 5.07 4.98
N ALA A 40 13.93 4.26 6.04
CA ALA A 40 15.15 3.80 6.71
C ALA A 40 16.01 2.87 5.85
N VAL A 41 15.39 2.13 4.92
CA VAL A 41 16.11 1.31 3.93
C VAL A 41 16.66 2.18 2.79
N GLU A 42 15.96 3.25 2.40
CA GLU A 42 16.46 4.23 1.42
C GLU A 42 17.63 5.07 1.95
N GLU A 43 17.65 5.36 3.25
CA GLU A 43 18.72 6.09 3.96
C GLU A 43 19.88 5.19 4.47
N ASP A 44 19.86 3.88 4.15
CA ASP A 44 20.84 2.85 4.58
C ASP A 44 21.07 2.80 6.11
N VAL A 45 20.00 3.05 6.88
CA VAL A 45 20.04 3.08 8.34
C VAL A 45 20.37 1.69 8.88
N THR A 46 21.36 1.58 9.77
CA THR A 46 21.77 0.31 10.37
C THR A 46 20.72 -0.25 11.34
N GLY A 47 20.12 -1.41 11.03
CA GLY A 47 19.12 -2.06 11.91
C GLY A 47 18.59 -3.40 11.40
N ASP A 48 17.92 -4.19 12.26
CA ASP A 48 17.19 -5.40 11.84
C ASP A 48 15.80 -5.06 11.27
N TRP A 49 15.80 -4.26 10.19
CA TRP A 49 14.61 -3.91 9.42
C TRP A 49 13.90 -5.15 8.87
N GLY A 50 14.65 -6.20 8.53
CA GLY A 50 14.10 -7.49 8.09
C GLY A 50 13.36 -8.26 9.19
N GLY A 51 13.79 -8.14 10.45
CA GLY A 51 13.08 -8.68 11.62
C GLY A 51 11.82 -7.90 11.95
N LEU A 52 11.91 -6.56 11.95
CA LEU A 52 10.74 -5.69 12.09
C LEU A 52 9.69 -6.00 11.02
N TRP A 53 10.11 -6.13 9.75
CA TRP A 53 9.21 -6.46 8.64
C TRP A 53 8.55 -7.83 8.78
N ARG A 54 9.28 -8.86 9.26
CA ARG A 54 8.71 -10.19 9.55
C ARG A 54 7.67 -10.14 10.65
N ARG A 55 7.94 -9.44 11.76
CA ARG A 55 6.96 -9.27 12.85
C ARG A 55 5.72 -8.51 12.38
N PHE A 56 5.92 -7.43 11.63
CA PHE A 56 4.84 -6.65 11.02
C PHE A 56 3.95 -7.52 10.12
N ARG A 57 4.54 -8.32 9.23
CA ARG A 57 3.79 -9.24 8.38
C ARG A 57 2.96 -10.25 9.20
N ALA A 58 3.54 -10.84 10.25
CA ALA A 58 2.83 -11.79 11.09
C ALA A 58 1.58 -11.17 11.75
N VAL A 59 1.69 -9.95 12.28
CA VAL A 59 0.55 -9.20 12.87
C VAL A 59 -0.48 -8.78 11.81
N VAL A 60 -0.05 -8.52 10.57
CA VAL A 60 -0.95 -8.24 9.45
C VAL A 60 -1.72 -9.50 9.02
N GLU A 61 -1.11 -10.68 9.09
CA GLU A 61 -1.68 -11.97 8.69
C GLU A 61 -2.63 -12.58 9.73
N THR A 62 -2.54 -12.22 11.01
CA THR A 62 -3.46 -12.70 12.05
C THR A 62 -4.85 -12.06 11.99
N ILE A 63 -5.04 -10.94 11.27
CA ILE A 63 -6.33 -10.22 11.26
C ILE A 63 -7.44 -11.06 10.62
N PRO A 64 -8.51 -11.40 11.36
CA PRO A 64 -9.64 -12.11 10.79
C PRO A 64 -10.37 -11.26 9.74
N ARG A 65 -10.62 -11.84 8.57
CA ARG A 65 -11.40 -11.23 7.46
C ARG A 65 -12.84 -10.83 7.81
N ARG A 66 -13.35 -11.24 8.98
CA ARG A 66 -14.60 -10.77 9.61
C ARG A 66 -14.40 -10.44 11.10
N ALA A 67 -13.31 -9.76 11.42
CA ALA A 67 -12.99 -9.39 12.79
C ALA A 67 -14.10 -8.57 13.47
N ARG A 68 -14.40 -8.94 14.72
CA ARG A 68 -15.12 -8.14 15.70
C ARG A 68 -14.15 -7.18 16.39
N ILE A 69 -14.67 -6.16 17.07
CA ILE A 69 -13.87 -5.15 17.76
C ILE A 69 -12.85 -5.79 18.73
N ALA A 70 -13.29 -6.74 19.55
CA ALA A 70 -12.43 -7.47 20.50
C ALA A 70 -11.31 -8.31 19.84
N GLU A 71 -11.42 -8.63 18.55
CA GLU A 71 -10.37 -9.33 17.78
C GLU A 71 -9.39 -8.33 17.14
N LEU A 72 -9.78 -7.06 17.00
CA LEU A 72 -8.93 -5.98 16.48
C LEU A 72 -8.14 -5.24 17.57
N GLU A 73 -8.66 -5.17 18.80
CA GLU A 73 -7.97 -4.58 19.95
C GLU A 73 -6.53 -5.11 20.18
N PRO A 74 -6.28 -6.45 20.24
CA PRO A 74 -4.91 -6.95 20.37
C PRO A 74 -4.05 -6.58 19.17
N VAL A 75 -4.59 -6.60 17.95
CA VAL A 75 -3.83 -6.24 16.74
C VAL A 75 -3.46 -4.75 16.71
N VAL A 76 -4.34 -3.86 17.20
CA VAL A 76 -4.01 -2.43 17.36
C VAL A 76 -2.88 -2.25 18.38
N ALA A 77 -2.85 -3.04 19.45
CA ALA A 77 -1.78 -3.01 20.44
C ALA A 77 -0.45 -3.54 19.87
N ASP A 78 -0.47 -4.68 19.17
CA ASP A 78 0.71 -5.26 18.53
C ASP A 78 1.31 -4.32 17.46
N LEU A 79 0.46 -3.67 16.66
CA LEU A 79 0.90 -2.67 15.67
C LEU A 79 1.45 -1.40 16.35
N ALA A 80 0.87 -0.96 17.47
CA ALA A 80 1.42 0.17 18.22
C ALA A 80 2.80 -0.16 18.80
N ALA A 81 2.97 -1.34 19.43
CA ALA A 81 4.25 -1.79 19.95
C ALA A 81 5.32 -1.95 18.85
N LEU A 82 4.93 -2.41 17.66
CA LEU A 82 5.82 -2.47 16.50
C LEU A 82 6.23 -1.07 16.01
N ARG A 83 5.32 -0.09 16.06
CA ARG A 83 5.64 1.30 15.73
C ARG A 83 6.62 1.89 16.73
N ASP A 84 6.40 1.69 18.03
CA ASP A 84 7.33 2.12 19.09
C ASP A 84 8.72 1.48 18.93
N ASP A 85 8.81 0.22 18.50
CA ASP A 85 10.08 -0.46 18.22
C ASP A 85 10.81 0.08 16.99
N VAL A 86 10.06 0.53 15.96
CA VAL A 86 10.64 1.23 14.80
C VAL A 86 11.17 2.60 15.22
N ASP A 87 10.38 3.39 15.96
CA ASP A 87 10.76 4.72 16.40
C ASP A 87 12.02 4.67 17.31
N LYS A 88 12.10 3.72 18.26
CA LYS A 88 13.31 3.50 19.07
C LYS A 88 14.56 3.18 18.23
N LEU A 89 14.42 2.39 17.15
CA LEU A 89 15.56 2.01 16.33
C LEU A 89 16.09 3.20 15.52
N LEU A 90 15.19 4.07 15.05
CA LEU A 90 15.55 5.35 14.44
C LEU A 90 16.20 6.31 15.46
N GLU A 91 15.67 6.39 16.68
CA GLU A 91 16.22 7.24 17.76
C GLU A 91 17.65 6.82 18.12
N ILE A 92 17.91 5.53 18.32
CA ILE A 92 19.27 4.98 18.55
C ILE A 92 20.22 5.36 17.41
N HIS A 93 19.76 5.32 16.15
CA HIS A 93 20.56 5.76 15.01
C HIS A 93 20.88 7.27 15.09
N MET A 94 19.86 8.11 15.34
CA MET A 94 20.04 9.56 15.47
C MET A 94 21.00 9.96 16.59
N GLU A 95 20.94 9.27 17.74
CA GLU A 95 21.88 9.46 18.86
C GLU A 95 23.30 9.02 18.48
N SER A 96 23.45 7.86 17.81
CA SER A 96 24.77 7.34 17.39
C SER A 96 25.46 8.23 16.33
N THR A 97 24.67 8.87 15.47
CA THR A 97 25.14 9.80 14.43
C THR A 97 25.47 11.19 14.99
N ASN A 98 24.93 11.56 16.17
CA ASN A 98 25.18 12.84 16.83
C ASN A 98 25.87 12.71 18.22
N PRO A 99 27.14 12.26 18.30
CA PRO A 99 27.89 12.18 19.56
C PRO A 99 28.37 13.56 20.08
N SER A 100 27.59 14.63 19.85
CA SER A 100 27.93 16.02 20.23
C SER A 100 27.42 16.35 21.64
N GLY A 101 27.95 15.67 22.64
CA GLY A 101 27.82 16.11 24.02
C GLY A 101 28.68 17.36 24.26
N ASN A 102 28.10 18.56 24.19
CA ASN A 102 28.72 19.76 24.74
C ASN A 102 27.71 20.83 25.18
N GLU A 103 27.43 20.87 26.48
CA GLU A 103 26.93 22.09 27.12
C GLU A 103 28.06 23.14 27.13
N SER A 104 27.99 24.15 26.27
CA SER A 104 28.73 25.39 26.51
C SER A 104 28.11 26.62 25.87
N GLN A 105 28.44 27.76 26.45
CA GLN A 105 27.62 28.96 26.40
C GLN A 105 27.85 29.82 25.14
N SER A 106 26.76 30.49 24.73
CA SER A 106 26.71 31.85 24.20
C SER A 106 28.05 32.58 23.94
N GLU A 107 28.34 32.88 22.68
CA GLU A 107 29.04 34.13 22.35
C GLU A 107 28.48 34.82 21.10
N ARG A 108 28.85 36.09 20.92
CA ARG A 108 28.09 37.10 20.17
C ARG A 108 28.73 37.46 18.82
N GLN A 109 27.87 37.54 17.81
CA GLN A 109 27.78 38.66 16.84
C GLN A 109 28.82 38.75 15.69
N GLN A 110 28.37 39.42 14.61
CA GLN A 110 29.10 39.91 13.42
C GLN A 110 29.35 38.89 12.29
N SER A 111 29.20 39.24 11.00
CA SER A 111 28.67 40.50 10.43
C SER A 111 28.16 40.31 8.98
N ASP A 112 27.45 41.32 8.49
CA ASP A 112 26.87 41.42 7.15
C ASP A 112 27.92 41.46 6.02
N SER A 113 27.54 40.99 4.82
CA SER A 113 27.58 41.79 3.58
C SER A 113 26.99 41.05 2.36
N ASN A 114 26.37 41.81 1.47
CA ASN A 114 25.72 41.32 0.23
C ASN A 114 26.72 40.86 -0.84
N THR A 115 26.26 40.03 -1.77
CA THR A 115 26.70 40.08 -3.18
C THR A 115 25.60 39.51 -4.08
N ASP A 116 25.21 40.26 -5.11
CA ASP A 116 24.26 39.83 -6.14
C ASP A 116 24.81 38.64 -6.96
N SER A 117 23.93 37.75 -7.38
CA SER A 117 24.10 37.08 -8.68
C SER A 117 22.78 36.75 -9.34
N ILE A 118 22.62 37.36 -10.50
CA ILE A 118 21.58 37.11 -11.49
C ILE A 118 21.79 35.70 -12.06
N PHE A 119 20.71 34.96 -12.28
CA PHE A 119 20.72 33.80 -13.16
C PHE A 119 19.65 33.95 -14.24
N GLU A 120 20.10 34.36 -15.43
CA GLU A 120 19.34 34.18 -16.67
C GLU A 120 19.32 32.69 -17.03
N PHE A 121 18.20 32.21 -17.59
CA PHE A 121 18.16 30.96 -18.33
C PHE A 121 17.12 31.03 -19.46
N GLU A 122 17.58 31.41 -20.64
CA GLU A 122 17.20 30.77 -21.92
C GLU A 122 18.49 30.74 -22.79
N PRO A 123 18.68 29.71 -23.62
CA PRO A 123 18.21 29.86 -25.00
C PRO A 123 17.53 28.61 -25.59
N ALA A 124 16.59 28.86 -26.50
CA ALA A 124 15.86 27.87 -27.26
C ALA A 124 16.65 27.28 -28.45
N LEU A 125 16.16 26.15 -29.00
CA LEU A 125 16.17 25.94 -30.45
C LEU A 125 14.99 25.06 -30.93
N GLU A 126 14.27 25.55 -31.93
CA GLU A 126 13.21 24.85 -32.67
C GLU A 126 13.82 23.81 -33.66
N LYS A 127 13.15 22.72 -34.08
CA LYS A 127 12.30 22.53 -35.30
C LYS A 127 12.51 21.05 -35.73
N SER A 128 11.63 20.28 -36.39
CA SER A 128 10.30 20.42 -37.00
C SER A 128 9.48 19.13 -36.66
N GLY A 129 8.21 18.88 -37.03
CA GLY A 129 7.30 19.45 -38.03
C GLY A 129 7.10 18.52 -39.25
N ALA A 130 6.34 17.42 -39.11
CA ALA A 130 5.64 16.72 -40.21
C ALA A 130 4.63 15.66 -39.69
N ALA A 131 3.52 15.54 -40.42
CA ALA A 131 2.35 14.67 -40.24
C ALA A 131 2.55 13.29 -39.57
N ALA A 132 1.69 12.99 -38.58
CA ALA A 132 1.24 11.64 -38.26
C ALA A 132 -0.28 11.58 -38.48
N GLU A 133 -0.72 10.67 -39.34
CA GLU A 133 -2.14 10.49 -39.66
C GLU A 133 -2.90 9.96 -38.42
N PRO A 134 -4.17 10.37 -38.19
CA PRO A 134 -4.98 9.82 -37.12
C PRO A 134 -5.43 8.40 -37.48
N LEU A 135 -4.55 7.42 -37.27
CA LEU A 135 -4.94 6.02 -37.24
C LEU A 135 -5.91 5.83 -36.08
N THR A 136 -7.19 5.81 -36.45
CA THR A 136 -8.34 5.43 -35.65
C THR A 136 -8.13 4.03 -35.09
N ARG A 137 -7.43 3.93 -33.95
CA ARG A 137 -7.50 2.75 -33.10
C ARG A 137 -8.95 2.61 -32.67
N THR A 138 -9.61 1.65 -33.31
CA THR A 138 -10.94 1.17 -32.97
C THR A 138 -11.01 1.01 -31.46
N ALA A 139 -12.01 1.63 -30.84
CA ALA A 139 -12.25 1.52 -29.42
C ALA A 139 -12.66 0.07 -29.12
N GLU A 140 -11.68 -0.78 -28.79
CA GLU A 140 -11.94 -2.06 -28.16
C GLU A 140 -12.76 -1.81 -26.87
N PRO A 141 -13.79 -2.61 -26.58
CA PRO A 141 -14.50 -2.51 -25.31
C PRO A 141 -13.50 -2.71 -24.15
N PRO A 142 -13.71 -2.05 -22.99
CA PRO A 142 -12.70 -2.00 -21.94
C PRO A 142 -12.29 -3.41 -21.50
N LYS A 143 -10.99 -3.71 -21.63
CA LYS A 143 -10.35 -4.99 -21.28
C LYS A 143 -10.29 -5.26 -19.77
N THR A 144 -11.07 -4.53 -18.98
CA THR A 144 -11.04 -4.50 -17.52
C THR A 144 -12.32 -5.11 -16.97
N TYR A 145 -12.17 -6.11 -16.10
CA TYR A 145 -13.28 -6.70 -15.35
C TYR A 145 -14.01 -5.63 -14.53
N PRO A 146 -15.34 -5.72 -14.30
CA PRO A 146 -16.02 -4.71 -13.48
C PRO A 146 -15.47 -4.72 -12.05
N LEU A 147 -15.21 -3.53 -11.48
CA LEU A 147 -14.57 -3.38 -10.16
C LEU A 147 -15.24 -4.21 -9.06
N GLY A 148 -16.57 -4.30 -9.06
CA GLY A 148 -17.31 -5.13 -8.10
C GLY A 148 -17.01 -6.64 -8.20
N LEU A 149 -16.64 -7.15 -9.38
CA LEU A 149 -16.16 -8.53 -9.53
C LEU A 149 -14.75 -8.69 -8.95
N VAL A 150 -13.88 -7.69 -9.15
CA VAL A 150 -12.52 -7.67 -8.60
C VAL A 150 -12.55 -7.62 -7.07
N LEU A 151 -13.35 -6.73 -6.48
CA LEU A 151 -13.51 -6.66 -5.03
C LEU A 151 -14.17 -7.92 -4.43
N LYS A 152 -14.99 -8.64 -5.19
CA LYS A 152 -15.52 -9.97 -4.80
C LYS A 152 -14.47 -11.08 -4.91
N ALA A 153 -13.53 -10.95 -5.84
CA ALA A 153 -12.40 -11.87 -6.03
C ALA A 153 -11.32 -11.67 -4.96
N CYS A 154 -11.04 -10.42 -4.59
CA CYS A 154 -9.92 -10.03 -3.74
C CYS A 154 -10.33 -9.06 -2.61
N PRO A 155 -11.33 -9.40 -1.76
CA PRO A 155 -11.86 -8.48 -0.76
C PRO A 155 -10.87 -8.06 0.34
N GLU A 156 -9.78 -8.81 0.56
CA GLU A 156 -8.74 -8.43 1.54
C GLU A 156 -8.07 -7.07 1.24
N ILE A 157 -8.10 -6.61 -0.01
CA ILE A 157 -7.60 -5.26 -0.35
C ILE A 157 -8.44 -4.14 0.29
N ALA A 158 -9.71 -4.40 0.61
CA ALA A 158 -10.59 -3.41 1.24
C ALA A 158 -10.16 -3.09 2.69
N ASP A 159 -9.50 -4.02 3.39
CA ASP A 159 -8.97 -3.80 4.75
C ASP A 159 -7.72 -2.90 4.79
N TYR A 160 -7.30 -2.36 3.63
CA TYR A 160 -6.23 -1.36 3.49
C TYR A 160 -6.74 0.01 3.00
N ALA A 161 -8.04 0.15 2.75
CA ALA A 161 -8.66 1.38 2.27
C ALA A 161 -9.39 2.12 3.41
N VAL A 162 -8.90 3.31 3.78
CA VAL A 162 -9.43 4.12 4.90
C VAL A 162 -10.90 4.50 4.70
N ASP A 163 -11.25 4.95 3.49
CA ASP A 163 -12.62 5.35 3.12
C ASP A 163 -13.36 4.30 2.27
N GLY A 164 -12.79 3.09 2.18
CA GLY A 164 -13.24 2.05 1.26
C GLY A 164 -12.81 2.30 -0.20
N ILE A 165 -13.35 1.50 -1.11
CA ILE A 165 -13.01 1.51 -2.54
C ILE A 165 -14.29 1.70 -3.35
N GLY A 166 -14.55 2.94 -3.79
CA GLY A 166 -15.74 3.29 -4.57
C GLY A 166 -15.50 3.25 -6.08
N ASN A 167 -14.27 3.49 -6.52
CA ASN A 167 -13.90 3.56 -7.94
C ASN A 167 -12.48 3.00 -8.22
N TRP A 168 -12.11 2.96 -9.51
CA TRP A 168 -10.81 2.42 -9.95
C TRP A 168 -9.59 3.19 -9.46
N ARG A 169 -9.69 4.51 -9.28
CA ARG A 169 -8.61 5.33 -8.71
C ARG A 169 -8.34 4.94 -7.26
N ASP A 170 -9.38 4.79 -6.45
CA ASP A 170 -9.27 4.35 -5.05
C ASP A 170 -8.62 2.96 -4.98
N PHE A 171 -9.04 2.05 -5.88
CA PHE A 171 -8.50 0.69 -5.98
C PHE A 171 -7.01 0.69 -6.33
N MET A 172 -6.60 1.48 -7.33
CA MET A 172 -5.19 1.60 -7.73
C MET A 172 -4.32 2.24 -6.64
N ILE A 173 -4.83 3.25 -5.92
CA ILE A 173 -4.13 3.85 -4.77
C ILE A 173 -3.95 2.81 -3.66
N THR A 174 -5.00 2.05 -3.34
CA THR A 174 -4.93 1.00 -2.32
C THR A 174 -3.98 -0.13 -2.74
N ALA A 175 -4.00 -0.55 -4.01
CA ALA A 175 -3.08 -1.54 -4.56
C ALA A 175 -1.62 -1.05 -4.53
N ALA A 176 -1.36 0.21 -4.88
CA ALA A 176 -0.04 0.81 -4.79
C ALA A 176 0.47 0.87 -3.34
N GLN A 177 -0.40 1.06 -2.34
CA GLN A 177 -0.03 0.93 -0.93
C GLN A 177 0.23 -0.54 -0.54
N VAL A 178 -0.58 -1.47 -1.04
CA VAL A 178 -0.45 -2.91 -0.76
C VAL A 178 0.81 -3.53 -1.37
N ARG A 179 1.32 -3.00 -2.50
CA ARG A 179 2.63 -3.42 -3.09
C ARG A 179 3.71 -3.46 -2.00
N GLY A 180 3.72 -2.44 -1.14
CA GLY A 180 4.71 -2.21 -0.11
C GLY A 180 4.71 -3.34 0.91
N TYR A 181 3.55 -3.61 1.53
CA TYR A 181 3.35 -4.70 2.51
C TYR A 181 3.70 -6.09 1.96
N LEU A 182 3.50 -6.31 0.66
CA LEU A 182 3.87 -7.56 0.00
C LEU A 182 5.39 -7.70 -0.23
N GLY A 183 6.18 -6.64 -0.06
CA GLY A 183 7.60 -6.60 -0.39
C GLY A 183 7.86 -6.46 -1.89
N VAL A 184 6.95 -5.79 -2.61
CA VAL A 184 7.10 -5.47 -4.03
C VAL A 184 7.80 -4.11 -4.16
N SER A 185 9.04 -4.12 -4.68
CA SER A 185 9.81 -2.89 -4.93
C SER A 185 9.09 -1.96 -5.92
N PRO A 186 9.25 -0.63 -5.81
CA PRO A 186 8.63 0.34 -6.72
C PRO A 186 8.87 -0.02 -8.19
N SER A 187 10.14 -0.27 -8.55
CA SER A 187 10.59 -0.68 -9.88
C SER A 187 9.89 -1.92 -10.45
N ALA A 188 9.54 -2.90 -9.63
CA ALA A 188 8.86 -4.11 -10.08
C ALA A 188 7.38 -3.85 -10.38
N TYR A 189 6.76 -2.94 -9.63
CA TYR A 189 5.38 -2.53 -9.85
C TYR A 189 5.26 -1.56 -11.03
N GLU A 190 6.25 -0.70 -11.26
CA GLU A 190 6.34 0.20 -12.41
C GLU A 190 6.50 -0.57 -13.73
N ASP A 191 7.43 -1.54 -13.81
CA ASP A 191 7.57 -2.42 -14.99
C ASP A 191 6.28 -3.22 -15.24
N ALA A 192 5.65 -3.75 -14.18
CA ALA A 192 4.33 -4.38 -14.31
C ALA A 192 3.29 -3.39 -14.89
N CYS A 193 3.17 -2.19 -14.34
CA CYS A 193 2.25 -1.16 -14.84
C CYS A 193 2.52 -0.77 -16.31
N HIS A 194 3.79 -0.72 -16.73
CA HIS A 194 4.19 -0.40 -18.09
C HIS A 194 3.81 -1.51 -19.08
N VAL A 195 4.01 -2.78 -18.70
CA VAL A 195 3.78 -3.93 -19.58
C VAL A 195 2.31 -4.35 -19.64
N MET A 196 1.61 -4.45 -18.51
CA MET A 196 0.22 -4.96 -18.45
C MET A 196 -0.85 -3.89 -18.23
N GLY A 197 -0.46 -2.64 -17.98
CA GLY A 197 -1.36 -1.53 -17.66
C GLY A 197 -1.68 -1.41 -16.17
N GLN A 198 -1.91 -0.17 -15.73
CA GLN A 198 -2.08 0.17 -14.29
C GLN A 198 -3.24 -0.57 -13.62
N GLU A 199 -4.41 -0.64 -14.26
CA GLU A 199 -5.58 -1.34 -13.72
C GLU A 199 -5.30 -2.84 -13.54
N ILE A 200 -4.68 -3.49 -14.53
CA ILE A 200 -4.36 -4.92 -14.49
C ILE A 200 -3.27 -5.20 -13.46
N ALA A 201 -2.23 -4.36 -13.36
CA ALA A 201 -1.20 -4.47 -12.33
C ALA A 201 -1.79 -4.35 -10.91
N ALA A 202 -2.74 -3.41 -10.70
CA ALA A 202 -3.47 -3.29 -9.44
C ALA A 202 -4.33 -4.55 -9.14
N VAL A 203 -5.00 -5.13 -10.14
CA VAL A 203 -5.74 -6.40 -9.99
C VAL A 203 -4.79 -7.55 -9.64
N VAL A 204 -3.60 -7.60 -10.24
CA VAL A 204 -2.58 -8.61 -9.91
C VAL A 204 -2.10 -8.45 -8.47
N ILE A 205 -1.79 -7.23 -8.00
CA ILE A 205 -1.44 -6.99 -6.59
C ILE A 205 -2.57 -7.45 -5.65
N ALA A 206 -3.83 -7.14 -5.96
CA ALA A 206 -4.97 -7.61 -5.16
C ALA A 206 -5.09 -9.15 -5.15
N CYS A 207 -4.84 -9.81 -6.29
CA CYS A 207 -4.84 -11.27 -6.41
C CYS A 207 -3.66 -11.93 -5.69
N ILE A 208 -2.50 -11.27 -5.61
CA ILE A 208 -1.33 -11.71 -4.86
C ILE A 208 -1.60 -11.57 -3.35
N LEU A 209 -2.11 -10.42 -2.90
CA LEU A 209 -2.53 -10.20 -1.51
C LEU A 209 -3.48 -11.31 -1.04
N GLN A 210 -4.55 -11.55 -1.82
CA GLN A 210 -5.57 -12.57 -1.55
C GLN A 210 -5.03 -14.01 -1.47
N ARG A 211 -3.76 -14.23 -1.82
CA ARG A 211 -3.09 -15.53 -1.80
C ARG A 211 -1.71 -15.48 -1.11
N ALA A 212 -1.37 -14.41 -0.39
CA ALA A 212 -0.02 -14.14 0.10
C ALA A 212 0.60 -15.31 0.89
N GLN A 213 -0.20 -15.99 1.72
CA GLN A 213 0.19 -17.19 2.50
C GLN A 213 0.72 -18.37 1.64
N HIS A 214 0.43 -18.39 0.34
CA HIS A 214 0.87 -19.43 -0.60
C HIS A 214 1.94 -18.93 -1.59
N ILE A 215 2.57 -17.77 -1.33
CA ILE A 215 3.51 -17.11 -2.23
C ILE A 215 4.76 -16.73 -1.44
N GLU A 216 5.87 -17.42 -1.67
CA GLU A 216 7.16 -17.20 -0.98
C GLU A 216 7.70 -15.77 -1.18
N SER A 217 7.58 -15.24 -2.41
CA SER A 217 7.99 -13.87 -2.76
C SER A 217 7.02 -13.23 -3.74
N ALA A 218 6.20 -12.30 -3.25
CA ALA A 218 5.27 -11.53 -4.09
C ALA A 218 6.00 -10.70 -5.15
N GLY A 219 7.13 -10.07 -4.80
CA GLY A 219 7.94 -9.28 -5.73
C GLY A 219 8.65 -10.12 -6.79
N GLY A 220 9.02 -11.37 -6.49
CA GLY A 220 9.53 -12.32 -7.48
C GLY A 220 8.41 -12.82 -8.39
N TYR A 221 7.27 -13.19 -7.81
CA TYR A 221 6.11 -13.68 -8.55
C TYR A 221 5.53 -12.63 -9.51
N LEU A 222 5.45 -11.36 -9.09
CA LEU A 222 5.04 -10.27 -9.98
C LEU A 222 5.93 -10.15 -11.22
N ARG A 223 7.27 -10.18 -11.05
CA ARG A 223 8.22 -10.14 -12.19
C ARG A 223 7.97 -11.27 -13.18
N VAL A 224 7.72 -12.50 -12.71
CA VAL A 224 7.39 -13.64 -13.57
C VAL A 224 6.08 -13.42 -14.34
N LEU A 225 5.08 -12.77 -13.73
CA LEU A 225 3.84 -12.40 -14.43
C LEU A 225 4.08 -11.27 -15.46
N THR A 226 4.95 -10.30 -15.15
CA THR A 226 5.35 -9.22 -16.06
C THR A 226 6.08 -9.77 -17.29
N GLU A 227 7.04 -10.69 -17.13
CA GLU A 227 7.70 -11.33 -18.28
C GLU A 227 6.71 -12.10 -19.16
N LYS A 228 5.77 -12.84 -18.57
CA LYS A 228 4.70 -13.51 -19.32
C LYS A 228 3.78 -12.52 -20.03
N ALA A 229 3.51 -11.35 -19.44
CA ALA A 229 2.76 -10.29 -20.10
C ALA A 229 3.53 -9.69 -21.28
N ARG A 230 4.85 -9.51 -21.13
CA ARG A 230 5.74 -9.04 -22.22
C ARG A 230 5.80 -10.03 -23.39
N ALA A 231 5.73 -11.33 -23.10
CA ALA A 231 5.59 -12.40 -24.10
C ALA A 231 4.17 -12.57 -24.69
N GLY A 232 3.17 -11.84 -24.18
CA GLY A 232 1.76 -12.01 -24.59
C GLY A 232 1.05 -13.25 -24.03
N GLU A 233 1.69 -13.98 -23.11
CA GLU A 233 1.19 -15.23 -22.51
C GLU A 233 0.36 -15.02 -21.23
N PHE A 234 0.33 -13.80 -20.69
CA PHE A 234 -0.40 -13.48 -19.46
C PHE A 234 -1.82 -12.99 -19.73
N SER A 235 -2.77 -13.46 -18.93
CA SER A 235 -4.07 -12.82 -18.73
C SER A 235 -4.47 -12.88 -17.26
N VAL A 236 -5.09 -11.81 -16.75
CA VAL A 236 -5.50 -11.74 -15.34
C VAL A 236 -6.76 -12.55 -15.03
N GLY A 237 -7.54 -12.91 -16.04
CA GLY A 237 -8.80 -13.65 -15.91
C GLY A 237 -8.69 -14.97 -15.14
N PRO A 238 -7.80 -15.91 -15.53
CA PRO A 238 -7.57 -17.15 -14.80
C PRO A 238 -7.18 -16.95 -13.33
N MET A 239 -6.38 -15.92 -13.05
CA MET A 239 -5.95 -15.55 -11.69
C MET A 239 -7.14 -15.05 -10.85
N LEU A 240 -7.95 -14.15 -11.42
CA LEU A 240 -9.16 -13.60 -10.79
C LEU A 240 -10.21 -14.69 -10.52
N MET A 241 -10.41 -15.60 -11.48
CA MET A 241 -11.34 -16.72 -11.35
C MET A 241 -10.87 -17.77 -10.35
N ALA A 242 -9.56 -17.96 -10.17
CA ALA A 242 -9.02 -18.79 -9.10
C ALA A 242 -9.31 -18.18 -7.71
N ALA A 243 -9.11 -16.87 -7.55
CA ALA A 243 -9.43 -16.16 -6.30
C ALA A 243 -10.94 -16.20 -5.96
N LEU A 244 -11.81 -16.00 -6.96
CA LEU A 244 -13.26 -16.16 -6.80
C LEU A 244 -13.67 -17.57 -6.33
N ARG A 245 -13.05 -18.63 -6.88
CA ARG A 245 -13.33 -20.01 -6.47
C ARG A 245 -12.87 -20.29 -5.04
N ALA A 246 -11.69 -19.83 -4.65
CA ALA A 246 -11.20 -19.97 -3.27
C ALA A 246 -12.16 -19.31 -2.26
N ASN A 247 -12.61 -18.08 -2.55
CA ASN A 247 -13.60 -17.36 -1.74
C ASN A 247 -14.98 -18.04 -1.72
N GLY A 248 -15.41 -18.63 -2.83
CA GLY A 248 -16.68 -19.35 -2.92
C GLY A 248 -16.69 -20.66 -2.13
N ALA A 249 -15.54 -21.31 -1.98
CA ALA A 249 -15.38 -22.51 -1.16
C ALA A 249 -15.42 -22.18 0.34
N THR A 250 -14.68 -21.16 0.80
CA THR A 250 -14.68 -20.76 2.22
C THR A 250 -16.06 -20.32 2.70
N ALA A 251 -16.88 -19.68 1.85
CA ALA A 251 -18.25 -19.32 2.18
C ALA A 251 -19.23 -20.51 2.32
N LYS A 252 -18.87 -21.71 1.84
CA LYS A 252 -19.69 -22.93 1.95
C LYS A 252 -19.33 -23.82 3.14
N MET A 253 -18.17 -23.60 3.77
CA MET A 253 -17.71 -24.39 4.92
C MET A 253 -18.13 -23.80 6.28
N THR A 254 -18.84 -22.66 6.28
CA THR A 254 -19.35 -21.98 7.49
C THR A 254 -20.88 -21.98 7.55
N GLY A 255 -21.51 -23.06 7.05
CA GLY A 255 -22.96 -23.28 7.06
C GLY A 255 -23.34 -24.48 7.90
#